data_AF-A0A6M1YY05-F1
#
_entry.id   AF-A0A6M1YY05-F1
#
_cell.length_a   1.000
_cell.length_b   1.000
_cell.length_c   1.000
_cell.angle_alpha   90.00
_cell.angle_beta   90.00
_cell.angle_gamma   90.00
#
_symmetry.space_group_name_H-M   'P 1'
#
loop_
_entity.id
_entity.type
_entity.pdbx_description
1 polymer ?
#
loop_
_entity_poly.entity_id
_entity_poly.type
_entity_poly.pdbx_seq_one_letter_code
_entity_poly.pdbx_strand_id
1 'polypeptide(L)'
;GMCGGLRRRYKIGEYLVPVAAIRGEGTSDYYFPQEVPALANFLMQRAVTEVLEDKKSIYHIGITYTTNMRFWEFNEDFKTILKASKAQGIEMECATLFTASYKRKFTLGVLLLISDLPLNQDGIKTKQSAEEVFEKYTKDHVEKGIAILYKAREFQKKSVKGSYQRDVD
;
A
#
# COMPACT_ATOMS: atom_id res chain seq x y z
N GLY A 1 5.40 -1.98 -3.13
CA GLY A 1 5.91 -2.66 -1.93
C GLY A 1 5.16 -3.96 -1.69
N MET A 2 5.55 -4.77 -0.73
CA MET A 2 4.78 -5.97 -0.34
C MET A 2 3.96 -5.70 0.92
N CYS A 3 2.95 -6.53 1.18
CA CYS A 3 2.18 -6.47 2.42
C CYS A 3 1.70 -7.87 2.85
N GLY A 4 1.42 -8.00 4.14
CA GLY A 4 0.68 -9.14 4.69
C GLY A 4 -0.82 -8.93 4.50
N GLY A 5 -1.51 -9.88 3.87
CA GLY A 5 -2.96 -9.83 3.68
C GLY A 5 -3.71 -10.24 4.95
N LEU A 6 -4.70 -9.46 5.35
CA LEU A 6 -5.45 -9.68 6.61
C LEU A 6 -6.87 -10.24 6.39
N ARG A 7 -7.25 -10.53 5.14
CA ARG A 7 -8.58 -11.02 4.78
C ARG A 7 -8.51 -12.46 4.29
N ARG A 8 -9.39 -13.32 4.82
CA ARG A 8 -9.46 -14.76 4.47
C ARG A 8 -9.63 -15.03 2.97
N ARG A 9 -10.23 -14.10 2.23
CA ARG A 9 -10.47 -14.23 0.78
C ARG A 9 -9.27 -13.86 -0.09
N TYR A 10 -8.23 -13.25 0.49
CA TYR A 10 -7.06 -12.80 -0.26
C TYR A 10 -6.17 -13.97 -0.63
N LYS A 11 -5.46 -13.83 -1.75
CA LYS A 11 -4.47 -14.81 -2.20
C LYS A 11 -3.12 -14.14 -2.40
N ILE A 12 -2.05 -14.91 -2.14
CA ILE A 12 -0.69 -14.47 -2.42
C ILE A 12 -0.56 -14.25 -3.93
N GLY A 13 0.05 -13.12 -4.31
CA GLY A 13 0.18 -12.70 -5.70
C GLY A 13 -0.93 -11.77 -6.20
N GLU A 14 -2.03 -11.61 -5.44
CA GLU A 14 -3.02 -10.57 -5.72
C GLU A 14 -2.52 -9.19 -5.23
N TYR A 15 -3.12 -8.14 -5.78
CA TYR A 15 -2.74 -6.77 -5.45
C TYR A 15 -3.68 -6.14 -4.41
N LEU A 16 -3.13 -5.27 -3.57
CA LEU A 16 -3.88 -4.36 -2.72
C LEU A 16 -3.53 -2.92 -3.10
N VAL A 17 -4.56 -2.12 -3.36
CA VAL A 17 -4.48 -0.69 -3.66
C VAL A 17 -4.92 0.08 -2.41
N PRO A 18 -3.99 0.62 -1.61
CA PRO A 18 -4.34 1.34 -0.40
C PRO A 18 -4.94 2.70 -0.74
N VAL A 19 -6.13 2.98 -0.22
CA VAL A 19 -6.75 4.31 -0.28
C VAL A 19 -6.37 5.19 0.90
N ALA A 20 -6.13 4.55 2.04
CA ALA A 20 -5.68 5.15 3.27
C ALA A 20 -4.79 4.16 4.04
N ALA A 21 -4.04 4.66 5.00
CA ALA A 21 -3.25 3.86 5.92
C ALA A 21 -3.47 4.31 7.37
N ILE A 22 -3.60 3.34 8.27
CA ILE A 22 -3.65 3.58 9.72
C ILE A 22 -2.23 3.87 10.19
N ARG A 23 -2.09 4.97 10.93
CA ARG A 23 -0.82 5.52 11.41
C ARG A 23 -0.35 4.83 12.69
N GLY A 24 0.11 3.59 12.58
CA GLY A 24 0.62 2.80 13.71
C GLY A 24 2.13 2.81 13.88
N GLU A 25 2.87 3.59 13.08
CA GLU A 25 4.34 3.57 13.02
C GLU A 25 5.03 4.79 13.69
N GLY A 26 4.26 5.81 14.08
CA GLY A 26 4.74 6.98 14.84
C GLY A 26 5.52 8.04 14.05
N THR A 27 6.22 7.69 12.96
CA THR A 27 6.98 8.67 12.15
C THR A 27 6.06 9.74 11.54
N SER A 28 4.88 9.34 11.09
CA SER A 28 3.85 10.23 10.52
C SER A 28 3.41 11.34 11.50
N ASP A 29 3.59 11.14 12.80
CA ASP A 29 3.21 12.10 13.86
C ASP A 29 4.08 13.35 13.88
N TYR A 30 5.30 13.24 13.35
CA TYR A 30 6.20 14.38 13.16
C TYR A 30 5.77 15.28 11.99
N TYR A 31 4.88 14.81 11.12
CA TYR A 31 4.39 15.60 9.98
C TYR A 31 3.08 16.33 10.29
N PHE A 32 2.16 15.63 10.96
CA PHE A 32 0.81 16.12 11.26
C PHE A 32 0.23 15.52 12.55
N PRO A 33 -0.69 16.24 13.22
CA PRO A 33 -1.54 15.69 14.29
C PRO A 33 -2.29 14.40 13.88
N GLN A 34 -2.72 13.59 14.86
CA GLN A 34 -3.34 12.28 14.64
C GLN A 34 -4.67 12.35 13.88
N GLU A 35 -5.37 13.48 13.96
CA GLU A 35 -6.66 13.68 13.27
C GLU A 35 -6.49 13.78 11.75
N VAL A 36 -5.26 14.06 11.27
CA VAL A 36 -4.95 14.12 9.84
C VAL A 36 -4.71 12.71 9.32
N PRO A 37 -5.58 12.17 8.45
CA PRO A 37 -5.45 10.81 7.95
C PRO A 37 -4.31 10.69 6.94
N ALA A 38 -3.69 9.51 6.88
CA ALA A 38 -2.72 9.17 5.85
C ALA A 38 -3.47 8.65 4.60
N LEU A 39 -3.60 9.50 3.58
CA LEU A 39 -4.39 9.23 2.37
C LEU A 39 -3.51 9.17 1.12
N ALA A 40 -3.83 8.25 0.20
CA ALA A 40 -3.21 8.26 -1.12
C ALA A 40 -3.82 9.38 -2.00
N ASN A 41 -3.05 9.88 -2.96
CA ASN A 41 -3.59 10.85 -3.90
C ASN A 41 -4.58 10.17 -4.88
N PHE A 42 -5.76 10.78 -5.05
CA PHE A 42 -6.82 10.23 -5.89
C PHE A 42 -6.41 10.05 -7.37
N LEU A 43 -5.63 10.99 -7.92
CA LEU A 43 -5.13 10.87 -9.30
C LEU A 43 -4.28 9.60 -9.48
N MET A 44 -3.45 9.31 -8.47
CA MET A 44 -2.61 8.11 -8.48
C MET A 44 -3.44 6.86 -8.27
N GLN A 45 -4.43 6.86 -7.37
CA GLN A 45 -5.33 5.73 -7.20
C GLN A 45 -6.01 5.37 -8.52
N ARG A 46 -6.51 6.36 -9.25
CA ARG A 46 -7.11 6.17 -10.57
C ARG A 46 -6.12 5.59 -11.58
N ALA A 47 -4.89 6.10 -11.62
CA ALA A 47 -3.85 5.59 -12.52
C ALA A 47 -3.50 4.12 -12.19
N VAL A 48 -3.47 3.77 -10.90
CA VAL A 48 -3.25 2.40 -10.44
C VAL A 48 -4.39 1.49 -10.89
N THR A 49 -5.65 1.87 -10.65
CA THR A 49 -6.80 1.02 -10.97
C THR A 49 -6.97 0.83 -12.48
N GLU A 50 -6.84 1.89 -13.30
CA GLU A 50 -6.93 1.75 -14.76
C GLU A 50 -5.88 0.80 -15.32
N VAL A 51 -4.62 0.88 -14.85
CA VAL A 51 -3.57 -0.05 -15.30
C VAL A 51 -3.84 -1.48 -14.85
N LEU A 52 -4.35 -1.69 -13.64
CA LEU A 52 -4.67 -3.03 -13.17
C LEU A 52 -5.83 -3.65 -13.96
N GLU A 53 -6.83 -2.84 -14.34
CA GLU A 53 -7.96 -3.24 -15.18
C GLU A 53 -7.51 -3.59 -16.61
N ASP A 54 -6.70 -2.74 -17.23
CA ASP A 54 -6.12 -2.98 -18.56
C ASP A 54 -5.30 -4.28 -18.59
N LYS A 55 -4.59 -4.56 -17.49
CA LYS A 55 -3.79 -5.78 -17.31
C LYS A 55 -4.61 -6.96 -16.76
N LYS A 56 -5.94 -6.83 -16.61
CA LYS A 56 -6.85 -7.85 -16.07
C LYS A 56 -6.35 -8.47 -14.77
N SER A 57 -5.73 -7.66 -13.92
CA SER A 57 -5.13 -8.09 -12.67
C SER A 57 -6.19 -8.14 -11.58
N ILE A 58 -6.11 -9.13 -10.71
CA ILE A 58 -6.97 -9.21 -9.54
C ILE A 58 -6.42 -8.28 -8.46
N TYR A 59 -7.25 -7.38 -7.98
CA TYR A 59 -6.86 -6.42 -6.96
C TYR A 59 -7.99 -6.12 -5.98
N HIS A 60 -7.61 -5.66 -4.79
CA HIS A 60 -8.51 -5.20 -3.74
C HIS A 60 -8.25 -3.72 -3.47
N ILE A 61 -9.29 -2.97 -3.10
CA ILE A 61 -9.19 -1.58 -2.66
C ILE A 61 -9.44 -1.53 -1.16
N GLY A 62 -8.56 -0.87 -0.41
CA GLY A 62 -8.56 -1.03 1.04
C GLY A 62 -7.80 -0.02 1.87
N ILE A 63 -7.87 -0.22 3.18
CA ILE A 63 -7.07 0.49 4.18
C ILE A 63 -5.97 -0.45 4.66
N THR A 64 -4.73 0.02 4.75
CA THR A 64 -3.62 -0.73 5.37
C THR A 64 -3.40 -0.30 6.82
N TYR A 65 -2.76 -1.15 7.60
CA TYR A 65 -2.17 -0.78 8.88
C TYR A 65 -0.66 -0.65 8.68
N THR A 66 -0.11 0.53 8.93
CA THR A 66 1.34 0.72 8.88
C THR A 66 1.92 0.58 10.29
N THR A 67 2.87 -0.33 10.47
CA THR A 67 3.52 -0.59 11.76
C THR A 67 5.03 -0.48 11.64
N ASN A 68 5.72 -0.22 12.76
CA ASN A 68 7.18 -0.33 12.86
C ASN A 68 7.62 -1.64 13.56
N MET A 69 6.68 -2.48 13.98
CA MET A 69 6.96 -3.77 14.64
C MET A 69 6.94 -4.90 13.62
N ARG A 70 8.10 -5.47 13.28
CA ARG A 70 8.22 -6.54 12.26
C ARG A 70 7.69 -7.90 12.73
N PHE A 71 7.95 -8.28 13.98
CA PHE A 71 7.57 -9.58 14.57
C PHE A 71 6.23 -9.49 15.32
N TRP A 72 5.27 -8.80 14.73
CA TRP A 72 3.98 -8.52 15.33
C TRP A 72 3.07 -9.76 15.39
N GLU A 73 3.36 -10.77 14.57
CA GLU A 73 2.60 -12.02 14.44
C GLU A 73 2.54 -12.81 15.76
N PHE A 74 3.54 -12.63 16.62
CA PHE A 74 3.67 -13.28 17.93
C PHE A 74 3.03 -12.49 19.09
N ASN A 75 2.49 -11.31 18.82
CA ASN A 75 1.85 -10.45 19.82
C ASN A 75 0.32 -10.57 19.72
N GLU A 76 -0.31 -11.29 20.65
CA GLU A 76 -1.77 -11.52 20.65
C GLU A 76 -2.59 -10.24 20.87
N ASP A 77 -2.12 -9.34 21.73
CA ASP A 77 -2.78 -8.06 21.99
C ASP A 77 -2.77 -7.19 20.73
N PHE A 78 -1.64 -7.13 20.04
CA PHE A 78 -1.53 -6.42 18.78
C PHE A 78 -2.40 -7.05 17.69
N LYS A 79 -2.48 -8.39 17.60
CA LYS A 79 -3.41 -9.05 16.68
C LYS A 79 -4.86 -8.70 16.97
N THR A 80 -5.23 -8.49 18.24
CA THR A 80 -6.57 -8.03 18.63
C THR A 80 -6.84 -6.60 18.14
N ILE A 81 -5.89 -5.68 18.37
CA ILE A 81 -5.95 -4.30 17.85
C ILE A 81 -6.06 -4.30 16.32
N LEU A 82 -5.22 -5.10 15.65
CA LEU A 82 -5.20 -5.19 14.20
C LEU A 82 -6.54 -5.68 13.63
N LYS A 83 -7.16 -6.70 14.25
CA LYS A 83 -8.50 -7.19 13.87
C LYS A 83 -9.58 -6.14 14.12
N ALA A 84 -9.48 -5.38 15.22
CA ALA A 84 -10.41 -4.31 15.54
C ALA A 84 -10.33 -3.14 14.54
N SER A 85 -9.12 -2.82 14.07
CA SER A 85 -8.85 -1.74 13.10
C SER A 85 -9.53 -1.90 11.74
N LYS A 86 -9.97 -3.13 11.40
CA LYS A 86 -10.51 -3.50 10.08
C LYS A 86 -9.57 -3.18 8.91
N ALA A 87 -8.27 -3.05 9.14
CA ALA A 87 -7.30 -3.02 8.07
C ALA A 87 -7.42 -4.27 7.18
N GLN A 88 -7.11 -4.11 5.90
CA GLN A 88 -7.13 -5.19 4.91
C GLN A 88 -5.75 -5.76 4.62
N GLY A 89 -4.70 -4.95 4.81
CA GLY A 89 -3.31 -5.38 4.76
C GLY A 89 -2.49 -4.72 5.87
N ILE A 90 -1.34 -5.29 6.17
CA ILE A 90 -0.34 -4.72 7.08
C ILE A 90 1.00 -4.60 6.36
N GLU A 91 1.65 -3.46 6.54
CA GLU A 91 2.92 -3.10 5.92
C GLU A 91 3.64 -2.06 6.79
N MET A 92 4.78 -1.49 6.35
CA MET A 92 5.65 -0.70 7.22
C MET A 92 5.98 0.70 6.69
N GLU A 93 5.35 1.17 5.60
CA GLU A 93 5.74 2.42 4.93
C GLU A 93 4.59 3.34 4.48
N CYS A 94 3.38 2.85 4.23
CA CYS A 94 2.33 3.61 3.52
C CYS A 94 1.86 4.84 4.29
N ALA A 95 1.62 4.73 5.60
CA ALA A 95 1.22 5.87 6.43
C ALA A 95 2.27 6.98 6.39
N THR A 96 3.55 6.62 6.53
CA THR A 96 4.68 7.53 6.43
C THR A 96 4.74 8.20 5.06
N LEU A 97 4.65 7.42 3.98
CA LEU A 97 4.71 7.93 2.61
C LEU A 97 3.53 8.86 2.28
N PHE A 98 2.31 8.50 2.66
CA PHE A 98 1.12 9.32 2.45
C PHE A 98 1.19 10.64 3.22
N THR A 99 1.56 10.61 4.50
CA THR A 99 1.69 11.85 5.30
C THR A 99 2.86 12.73 4.85
N ALA A 100 4.03 12.16 4.57
CA ALA A 100 5.18 12.90 4.08
C ALA A 100 4.93 13.52 2.71
N SER A 101 4.32 12.77 1.78
CA SER A 101 3.93 13.30 0.46
C SER A 101 2.87 14.39 0.60
N TYR A 102 1.92 14.26 1.52
CA TYR A 102 0.94 15.31 1.79
C TYR A 102 1.61 16.59 2.31
N LYS A 103 2.53 16.48 3.28
CA LYS A 103 3.30 17.62 3.81
C LYS A 103 4.13 18.31 2.71
N ARG A 104 4.74 17.52 1.83
CA ARG A 104 5.65 18.01 0.78
C ARG A 104 4.94 18.35 -0.53
N LYS A 105 3.62 18.18 -0.60
CA LYS A 105 2.81 18.37 -1.80
C LYS A 105 3.37 17.53 -2.96
N PHE A 106 3.52 16.22 -2.75
CA PHE A 106 3.85 15.26 -3.79
C PHE A 106 2.66 14.38 -4.12
N THR A 107 2.44 14.17 -5.40
CA THR A 107 1.42 13.25 -5.90
C THR A 107 1.94 11.81 -5.76
N LEU A 108 1.47 11.09 -4.74
CA LEU A 108 1.92 9.74 -4.42
C LEU A 108 0.75 8.74 -4.40
N GLY A 109 0.99 7.57 -4.95
CA GLY A 109 0.12 6.40 -4.81
C GLY A 109 0.95 5.16 -4.59
N VAL A 110 0.28 4.08 -4.17
CA VAL A 110 0.92 2.83 -3.79
C VAL A 110 0.20 1.67 -4.45
N LEU A 111 0.99 0.72 -4.94
CA LEU A 111 0.53 -0.62 -5.31
C LEU A 111 1.27 -1.64 -4.43
N LEU A 112 0.51 -2.42 -3.66
CA LEU A 112 1.05 -3.48 -2.82
C LEU A 112 0.78 -4.85 -3.41
N LEU A 113 1.78 -5.72 -3.36
CA LEU A 113 1.64 -7.14 -3.62
C LEU A 113 1.37 -7.86 -2.30
N ILE A 114 0.35 -8.70 -2.24
CA ILE A 114 0.09 -9.55 -1.07
C ILE A 114 1.12 -10.69 -1.11
N SER A 115 2.10 -10.65 -0.21
CA SER A 115 3.19 -11.64 -0.19
C SER A 115 2.94 -12.83 0.72
N ASP A 116 2.07 -12.67 1.72
CA ASP A 116 1.81 -13.64 2.76
C ASP A 116 0.46 -13.34 3.43
N LEU A 117 -0.07 -14.31 4.18
CA LEU A 117 -1.38 -14.24 4.83
C LEU A 117 -1.23 -14.55 6.33
N PRO A 118 -0.60 -13.66 7.11
CA PRO A 118 -0.05 -13.94 8.44
C PRO A 118 -1.08 -14.33 9.51
N LEU A 119 -2.38 -14.10 9.26
CA LEU A 119 -3.46 -14.54 10.15
C LEU A 119 -3.97 -15.97 9.87
N ASN A 120 -3.54 -16.60 8.77
CA ASN A 120 -3.86 -17.98 8.46
C ASN A 120 -2.86 -18.94 9.13
N GLN A 121 -3.27 -20.20 9.32
CA GLN A 121 -2.34 -21.27 9.69
C GLN A 121 -1.24 -21.39 8.62
N ASP A 122 0.02 -21.47 9.05
CA ASP A 122 1.22 -21.47 8.20
C ASP A 122 1.36 -20.27 7.25
N GLY A 123 0.61 -19.20 7.51
CA GLY A 123 0.59 -18.00 6.66
C GLY A 123 1.69 -16.98 6.96
N ILE A 124 2.53 -17.23 7.97
CA ILE A 124 3.67 -16.38 8.32
C ILE A 124 4.80 -16.61 7.30
N LYS A 125 5.31 -15.51 6.75
CA LYS A 125 6.36 -15.53 5.73
C LYS A 125 7.64 -16.23 6.21
N THR A 126 8.05 -17.27 5.49
CA THR A 126 9.36 -17.94 5.63
C THR A 126 10.35 -17.44 4.57
N LYS A 127 11.65 -17.71 4.74
CA LYS A 127 12.66 -17.35 3.72
C LYS A 127 12.35 -17.97 2.35
N GLN A 128 12.02 -19.26 2.32
CA GLN A 128 11.66 -19.96 1.09
C GLN A 128 10.43 -19.35 0.42
N SER A 129 9.34 -19.13 1.18
CA SER A 129 8.13 -18.51 0.60
C SER A 129 8.39 -17.09 0.10
N ALA A 130 9.32 -16.36 0.72
CA ALA A 130 9.71 -15.03 0.28
C ALA A 130 10.45 -15.07 -1.06
N GLU A 131 11.36 -16.03 -1.25
CA GLU A 131 12.08 -16.24 -2.50
C GLU A 131 11.13 -16.63 -3.63
N GLU A 132 10.21 -17.58 -3.39
CA GLU A 132 9.20 -17.99 -4.37
C GLU A 132 8.31 -16.82 -4.82
N VAL A 133 7.84 -15.99 -3.87
CA VAL A 133 7.06 -14.80 -4.18
C VAL A 133 7.90 -13.79 -4.96
N PHE A 134 9.16 -13.61 -4.58
CA PHE A 134 10.05 -12.68 -5.23
C PHE A 134 10.27 -13.06 -6.70
N GLU A 135 10.66 -14.30 -6.97
CA GLU A 135 10.91 -14.79 -8.32
C GLU A 135 9.67 -14.74 -9.21
N LYS A 136 8.51 -15.11 -8.66
CA LYS A 136 7.28 -15.25 -9.45
C LYS A 136 6.59 -13.93 -9.76
N TYR A 137 6.56 -12.98 -8.82
CA TYR A 137 5.69 -11.81 -8.91
C TYR A 137 6.42 -10.48 -9.04
N THR A 138 7.69 -10.38 -8.65
CA THR A 138 8.40 -9.08 -8.62
C THR A 138 8.51 -8.44 -9.99
N LYS A 139 8.82 -9.22 -11.03
CA LYS A 139 8.94 -8.70 -12.40
C LYS A 139 7.64 -8.05 -12.86
N ASP A 140 6.53 -8.78 -12.75
CA ASP A 140 5.20 -8.28 -13.11
C ASP A 140 4.79 -7.06 -12.28
N HIS A 141 5.10 -7.07 -10.98
CA HIS A 141 4.80 -5.95 -10.09
C HIS A 141 5.56 -4.67 -10.47
N VAL A 142 6.85 -4.79 -10.80
CA VAL A 142 7.68 -3.66 -11.25
C VAL A 142 7.19 -3.13 -12.60
N GLU A 143 6.90 -4.02 -13.55
CA GLU A 143 6.38 -3.64 -14.88
C GLU A 143 5.06 -2.88 -14.77
N LYS A 144 4.14 -3.31 -13.88
CA LYS A 144 2.92 -2.58 -13.55
C LYS A 144 3.21 -1.22 -12.93
N GLY A 145 4.16 -1.14 -12.00
CA GLY A 145 4.61 0.12 -11.40
C GLY A 145 5.07 1.13 -12.47
N ILE A 146 5.86 0.67 -13.44
CA ILE A 146 6.31 1.50 -14.57
C ILE A 146 5.11 1.96 -15.42
N ALA A 147 4.17 1.07 -15.75
CA ALA A 147 2.98 1.42 -16.52
C ALA A 147 2.10 2.46 -15.79
N ILE A 148 1.96 2.34 -14.47
CA ILE A 148 1.24 3.30 -13.63
C ILE A 148 1.89 4.69 -13.68
N LEU A 149 3.22 4.76 -13.66
CA LEU A 149 3.93 6.04 -13.79
C LEU A 149 3.67 6.70 -15.14
N TYR A 150 3.65 5.94 -16.24
CA TYR A 150 3.28 6.47 -17.55
C TYR A 150 1.84 6.98 -17.58
N LYS A 151 0.89 6.19 -17.06
CA LYS A 151 -0.53 6.59 -16.98
C LYS A 151 -0.74 7.84 -16.12
N ALA A 152 -0.07 7.92 -14.97
CA ALA A 152 -0.13 9.07 -14.08
C ALA A 152 0.40 10.35 -14.76
N ARG A 153 1.48 10.26 -15.54
CA ARG A 153 2.01 11.38 -16.34
C ARG A 153 1.00 11.88 -17.38
N GLU A 154 0.26 10.98 -18.02
CA GLU A 154 -0.81 11.36 -18.95
C GLU A 154 -1.92 12.16 -18.24
N PHE A 155 -2.27 11.77 -17.01
CA PHE A 155 -3.29 12.47 -16.24
C PHE A 155 -2.82 13.82 -15.73
N GLN A 156 -1.57 13.92 -15.27
CA GLN A 156 -1.00 15.18 -14.79
C GLN A 156 -0.95 16.25 -15.90
N LYS A 157 -0.67 15.86 -17.15
CA LYS A 157 -0.71 16.77 -18.32
C LYS A 157 -2.08 17.39 -18.57
N LYS A 158 -3.16 16.77 -18.10
CA LYS A 158 -4.53 17.30 -18.24
C LYS A 158 -4.87 18.36 -17.17
N SER A 159 -3.88 18.81 -16.38
CA SER A 159 -4.01 19.86 -15.35
C SER A 159 -5.18 19.63 -14.40
N VAL A 160 -5.35 18.39 -13.92
CA VAL A 160 -6.42 18.04 -12.99
C VAL A 160 -6.20 18.78 -11.66
N LYS A 161 -7.14 19.65 -11.29
CA LYS A 161 -7.17 20.34 -10.00
C LYS A 161 -7.17 19.31 -8.86
N GLY A 162 -6.26 19.44 -7.89
CA GLY A 162 -6.10 18.50 -6.76
C GLY A 162 -4.95 17.50 -6.91
N SER A 163 -4.26 17.49 -8.05
CA SER A 163 -2.91 16.93 -8.14
C SER A 163 -1.92 17.92 -7.53
N TYR A 164 -1.01 17.45 -6.67
CA TYR A 164 0.08 18.30 -6.23
C TYR A 164 1.06 18.43 -7.39
N GLN A 165 0.98 19.56 -8.08
CA GLN A 165 2.01 20.04 -9.00
C GLN A 165 2.92 20.92 -8.16
N ARG A 166 4.09 20.40 -7.82
CA ARG A 166 5.14 21.27 -7.30
C ARG A 166 5.84 21.84 -8.53
N ASP A 167 5.80 23.15 -8.66
CA ASP A 167 6.76 23.85 -9.52
C ASP A 167 8.14 23.54 -8.92
N VAL A 168 8.88 22.70 -9.62
CA VAL A 168 10.26 22.38 -9.25
C VAL A 168 11.09 23.53 -9.82
N ASP A 169 11.08 24.65 -9.11
CA ASP A 169 12.09 25.70 -9.26
C ASP A 169 13.44 25.23 -8.70
#